data_AF-A0A0X3NVV6-F1
#
_entry.id   AF-A0A0X3NVV6-F1
#
_cell.length_a   1.000
_cell.length_b   1.000
_cell.length_c   1.000
_cell.angle_alpha   90.00
_cell.angle_beta   90.00
_cell.angle_gamma   90.00
#
_symmetry.space_group_name_H-M   'P 1'
#
loop_
_entity.id
_entity.type
_entity.pdbx_description
1 polymer ?
#
loop_
_entity_poly.entity_id
_entity_poly.type
_entity_poly.pdbx_seq_one_letter_code
_entity_poly.pdbx_strand_id
1 'polypeptide(L)'
;MRRTASAENWLPSTNDTNELWQHIQGTVERLIEVHCPMKVIRPCARPPYVNQPIKRAMKKKQRLWKKYEHLQDSTSLAEYKAQRNICRKEIRNYRTAFERQLTTQATICPKKFYGYIRSQRKHRDDIATLRDNLGNVVTEGPRKVVTVRVFQIGVYDGIPRR
;
A
#
# COMPACT_ATOMS: atom_id res chain seq x y z
N MET A 1 -22.15 6.42 -14.81
CA MET A 1 -22.38 4.95 -14.81
C MET A 1 -23.86 4.60 -14.95
N ARG A 2 -24.76 4.98 -14.04
CA ARG A 2 -26.17 4.52 -14.09
C ARG A 2 -26.91 4.85 -15.40
N ARG A 3 -26.79 6.09 -15.90
CA ARG A 3 -27.45 6.56 -17.14
C ARG A 3 -26.85 5.98 -18.42
N THR A 4 -25.54 5.76 -18.42
CA THR A 4 -24.80 5.20 -19.56
C THR A 4 -25.01 3.69 -19.66
N ALA A 5 -25.00 3.00 -18.53
CA ALA A 5 -25.31 1.57 -18.45
C ALA A 5 -26.76 1.27 -18.86
N SER A 6 -27.73 2.13 -18.52
CA SER A 6 -29.13 1.93 -18.92
C SER A 6 -29.41 2.16 -20.41
N ALA A 7 -28.54 2.92 -21.09
CA ALA A 7 -28.67 3.21 -22.52
C ALA A 7 -27.97 2.17 -23.41
N GLU A 8 -27.25 1.23 -22.79
CA GLU A 8 -26.45 0.24 -23.48
C GLU A 8 -27.29 -0.96 -23.91
N ASN A 9 -26.96 -1.55 -25.07
CA ASN A 9 -27.61 -2.77 -25.52
C ASN A 9 -27.04 -4.01 -24.82
N TRP A 10 -27.76 -4.51 -23.81
CA TRP A 10 -27.35 -5.66 -23.01
C TRP A 10 -27.57 -7.02 -23.69
N LEU A 11 -28.44 -7.08 -24.70
CA LEU A 11 -28.85 -8.32 -25.34
C LEU A 11 -28.64 -8.22 -26.86
N PRO A 12 -27.44 -8.57 -27.37
CA PRO A 12 -27.20 -8.71 -28.79
C PRO A 12 -28.05 -9.84 -29.37
N SER A 13 -28.34 -9.78 -30.67
CA SER A 13 -29.21 -10.73 -31.38
C SER A 13 -28.60 -12.14 -31.59
N THR A 14 -27.59 -12.53 -30.80
CA THR A 14 -26.96 -13.85 -30.89
C THR A 14 -27.68 -14.86 -29.99
N ASN A 15 -27.80 -16.09 -30.47
CA ASN A 15 -28.33 -17.23 -29.72
C ASN A 15 -27.21 -18.06 -29.06
N ASP A 16 -25.95 -17.75 -29.34
CA ASP A 16 -24.82 -18.42 -28.67
C ASP A 16 -24.61 -17.82 -27.28
N THR A 17 -24.63 -18.70 -26.29
CA THR A 17 -24.46 -18.33 -24.87
C THR A 17 -23.06 -17.79 -24.59
N ASN A 18 -22.05 -18.25 -25.33
CA ASN A 18 -20.67 -17.82 -25.14
C ASN A 18 -20.45 -16.41 -25.72
N GLU A 19 -20.94 -16.14 -26.93
CA GLU A 19 -20.92 -14.80 -27.52
C GLU A 19 -21.71 -13.79 -26.69
N LEU A 20 -22.88 -14.18 -26.17
CA LEU A 20 -23.68 -13.33 -25.29
C LEU A 20 -22.91 -12.96 -24.01
N TRP A 21 -22.24 -13.93 -23.40
CA TRP A 21 -21.43 -13.69 -22.20
C TRP A 21 -20.25 -12.74 -22.48
N GLN A 22 -19.53 -12.94 -23.59
CA GLN A 22 -18.41 -12.08 -23.97
C GLN A 22 -18.85 -10.63 -24.20
N HIS A 23 -20.02 -10.43 -24.83
CA HIS A 23 -20.59 -9.10 -25.05
C HIS A 23 -20.91 -8.39 -23.73
N ILE A 24 -21.56 -9.09 -22.81
CA ILE A 24 -21.87 -8.54 -21.47
C ILE A 24 -20.58 -8.20 -20.73
N GLN A 25 -19.61 -9.12 -20.72
CA GLN A 25 -18.33 -8.92 -20.05
C GLN A 25 -17.59 -7.69 -20.60
N GLY A 26 -17.42 -7.59 -21.92
CA GLY A 26 -16.74 -6.47 -22.56
C GLY A 26 -17.45 -5.13 -22.33
N THR A 27 -18.78 -5.14 -22.32
CA THR A 27 -19.60 -3.96 -22.01
C THR A 27 -19.37 -3.47 -20.58
N VAL A 28 -19.34 -4.39 -19.61
CA VAL A 28 -19.09 -4.07 -18.19
C VAL A 28 -17.67 -3.55 -18.01
N GLU A 29 -16.67 -4.19 -18.60
CA GLU A 29 -15.26 -3.77 -18.53
C GLU A 29 -15.08 -2.34 -19.07
N ARG A 30 -15.67 -2.04 -20.24
CA ARG A 30 -15.67 -0.69 -20.83
C ARG A 30 -16.35 0.34 -19.93
N LEU A 31 -17.50 0.00 -19.34
CA LEU A 31 -18.20 0.90 -18.43
C LEU A 31 -17.41 1.16 -17.16
N ILE A 32 -16.69 0.16 -16.64
CA ILE A 32 -15.77 0.29 -15.52
C ILE A 32 -14.61 1.21 -15.89
N GLU A 33 -13.99 1.03 -17.05
CA GLU A 33 -12.86 1.87 -17.49
C GLU A 33 -13.25 3.36 -17.62
N VAL A 34 -14.42 3.63 -18.21
CA VAL A 34 -14.90 5.01 -18.43
C VAL A 34 -15.33 5.69 -17.12
N HIS A 35 -15.98 4.97 -16.21
CA HIS A 35 -16.63 5.58 -15.05
C HIS A 35 -15.91 5.36 -13.71
N CYS A 36 -14.99 4.41 -13.64
CA CYS A 36 -14.22 4.09 -12.45
C CYS A 36 -12.75 4.45 -12.70
N PRO A 37 -12.35 5.72 -12.52
CA PRO A 37 -10.96 6.11 -12.67
C PRO A 37 -10.11 5.34 -11.67
N MET A 38 -9.21 4.49 -12.18
CA MET A 38 -8.28 3.74 -11.34
C MET A 38 -7.31 4.71 -10.67
N LYS A 39 -7.58 5.05 -9.41
CA LYS A 39 -6.69 5.87 -8.61
C LYS A 39 -5.67 4.98 -7.92
N VAL A 40 -4.40 5.18 -8.24
CA VAL A 40 -3.30 4.63 -7.45
C VAL A 40 -3.27 5.37 -6.10
N ILE A 41 -3.88 4.76 -5.08
CA ILE A 41 -3.77 5.25 -3.71
C ILE A 41 -2.38 4.89 -3.21
N ARG A 42 -1.49 5.89 -3.17
CA ARG A 42 -0.22 5.73 -2.49
C ARG A 42 -0.50 5.72 -0.98
N PRO A 43 -0.15 4.65 -0.25
CA PRO A 43 -0.25 4.70 1.21
C PRO A 43 0.65 5.85 1.68
N CYS A 44 0.06 6.88 2.27
CA CYS A 44 0.82 7.95 2.91
C CYS A 44 1.51 7.34 4.13
N ALA A 45 2.74 6.86 3.94
CA ALA A 45 3.52 6.10 4.91
C ALA A 45 4.10 6.98 6.03
N ARG A 46 3.36 8.01 6.47
CA ARG A 46 3.76 8.78 7.64
C ARG A 46 3.50 7.95 8.88
N PRO A 47 4.52 7.74 9.74
CA PRO A 47 4.31 7.04 10.98
C PRO A 47 3.27 7.76 11.84
N PRO A 48 2.37 7.03 12.49
CA PRO A 48 1.24 7.61 13.23
C PRO A 48 1.69 8.48 14.42
N TYR A 49 2.90 8.28 14.94
CA TYR A 49 3.48 9.06 16.02
C TYR A 49 4.09 10.41 15.58
N VAL A 50 4.07 10.76 14.28
CA VAL A 50 4.66 12.01 13.77
C VAL A 50 3.68 13.18 13.96
N ASN A 51 3.80 13.84 15.11
CA ASN A 51 2.99 14.99 15.50
C ASN A 51 3.56 16.34 15.00
N GLN A 52 2.77 17.41 15.13
CA GLN A 52 3.18 18.77 14.75
C GLN A 52 4.50 19.25 15.42
N PRO A 53 4.77 18.93 16.71
CA PRO A 53 6.05 19.28 17.34
C PRO A 53 7.26 18.62 16.66
N ILE A 54 7.16 17.33 16.32
CA ILE A 54 8.19 16.61 15.55
C ILE A 54 8.41 17.29 14.19
N LYS A 55 7.32 17.65 13.50
CA LYS A 55 7.42 18.35 12.20
C LYS A 55 8.16 19.68 12.35
N ARG A 56 7.87 20.46 13.38
CA ARG A 56 8.56 21.73 13.68
C ARG A 56 10.05 21.49 13.94
N ALA A 57 10.38 20.49 14.76
CA ALA A 57 11.76 20.11 15.05
C ALA A 57 12.51 19.68 13.77
N MET A 58 11.90 18.82 12.94
CA MET A 58 12.46 18.38 11.66
C MET A 58 12.70 19.55 10.69
N LYS A 59 11.74 20.48 10.58
CA LYS A 59 11.90 21.69 9.77
C LYS A 59 13.02 22.58 10.28
N LYS A 60 13.14 22.77 11.60
CA LYS A 60 14.23 23.55 12.21
C LYS A 60 15.59 22.90 11.95
N LYS A 61 15.70 21.56 12.09
CA LYS A 61 16.89 20.80 11.72
C LYS A 61 17.28 21.03 10.26
N GLN A 62 16.31 20.98 9.34
CA GLN A 62 16.56 21.22 7.92
C GLN A 62 17.05 22.64 7.65
N ARG A 63 16.44 23.65 8.30
CA ARG A 63 16.87 25.05 8.19
C ARG A 63 18.31 25.24 8.66
N LEU A 64 18.67 24.66 9.80
CA LEU A 64 20.03 24.75 10.35
C LEU A 64 21.05 24.03 9.48
N TRP A 65 20.67 22.90 8.86
CA TRP A 65 21.52 22.24 7.87
C TRP A 65 21.81 23.16 6.68
N LYS A 66 20.78 23.77 6.09
CA LYS A 66 20.95 24.73 4.98
C LYS A 66 21.79 25.95 5.38
N LYS A 67 21.62 26.45 6.62
CA LYS A 67 22.45 27.54 7.17
C LYS A 67 23.92 27.13 7.22
N TYR A 68 24.23 25.94 7.74
CA TYR A 68 25.59 25.41 7.76
C TYR A 68 26.15 25.18 6.35
N GLU A 69 25.33 24.65 5.44
CA GLU A 69 25.73 24.43 4.05
C GLU A 69 26.18 25.72 3.35
N HIS A 70 25.55 26.86 3.66
CA HIS A 70 25.92 28.17 3.12
C HIS A 70 27.11 28.83 3.83
N LEU A 71 27.14 28.80 5.17
CA LEU A 71 28.15 29.54 5.95
C LEU A 71 29.44 28.73 6.19
N GLN A 72 29.34 27.39 6.25
CA GLN A 72 30.43 26.47 6.60
C GLN A 72 31.09 26.73 7.97
N ASP A 73 30.42 27.46 8.86
CA ASP A 73 30.94 27.81 10.18
C ASP A 73 30.79 26.70 11.22
N SER A 74 31.76 26.61 12.14
CA SER A 74 31.76 25.67 13.28
C SER A 74 30.57 25.88 14.23
N THR A 75 30.14 27.13 14.42
CA THR A 75 28.99 27.50 15.26
C THR A 75 27.67 27.00 14.67
N SER A 76 27.47 27.19 13.37
CA SER A 76 26.28 26.72 12.65
C SER A 76 26.20 25.19 12.61
N LEU A 77 27.34 24.50 12.55
CA LEU A 77 27.42 23.04 12.68
C LEU A 77 27.03 22.58 14.10
N ALA A 78 27.46 23.29 15.14
CA ALA A 78 27.10 22.98 16.52
C ALA A 78 25.59 23.16 16.76
N GLU A 79 24.99 24.25 16.25
CA GLU A 79 23.54 24.47 16.29
C GLU A 79 22.77 23.33 15.60
N TYR A 80 23.21 22.92 14.41
CA TYR A 80 22.62 21.79 13.69
C TYR A 80 22.71 20.49 14.50
N LYS A 81 23.88 20.17 15.07
CA LYS A 81 24.10 18.96 15.89
C LYS A 81 23.19 18.96 17.13
N ALA A 82 23.08 20.09 17.83
CA ALA A 82 22.18 20.25 18.97
C ALA A 82 20.72 20.00 18.55
N GLN A 83 20.27 20.63 17.46
CA GLN A 83 18.90 20.44 16.97
C GLN A 83 18.64 19.02 16.46
N ARG A 84 19.63 18.36 15.86
CA ARG A 84 19.54 16.94 15.45
C ARG A 84 19.28 16.05 16.66
N ASN A 85 19.97 16.29 17.77
CA ASN A 85 19.80 15.52 19.01
C ASN A 85 18.41 15.76 19.62
N ILE A 86 17.94 17.01 19.64
CA ILE A 86 16.57 17.35 20.06
C ILE A 86 15.55 16.58 19.20
N CYS A 87 15.68 16.63 17.86
CA CYS A 87 14.76 15.91 16.97
C CYS A 87 14.73 14.40 17.24
N ARG A 88 15.90 13.79 17.45
CA ARG A 88 16.00 12.35 17.77
C ARG A 88 15.31 12.03 19.10
N LYS A 89 15.53 12.85 20.13
CA LYS A 89 14.88 12.70 21.45
C LYS A 89 13.37 12.82 21.35
N GLU A 90 12.87 13.84 20.67
CA GLU A 90 11.43 14.07 20.47
C GLU A 90 10.78 12.90 19.74
N ILE A 91 11.36 12.46 18.61
CA ILE A 91 10.84 11.31 17.85
C ILE A 91 10.76 10.06 18.74
N ARG A 92 11.80 9.80 19.53
CA ARG A 92 11.82 8.65 20.45
C ARG A 92 10.72 8.76 21.51
N ASN A 93 10.60 9.91 22.16
CA ASN A 93 9.63 10.14 23.22
C ASN A 93 8.19 9.97 22.72
N TYR A 94 7.84 10.61 21.61
CA TYR A 94 6.51 10.52 21.02
C TYR A 94 6.20 9.11 20.50
N ARG A 95 7.18 8.43 19.91
CA ARG A 95 7.01 7.04 19.50
C ARG A 95 6.72 6.14 20.70
N THR A 96 7.51 6.23 21.76
CA THR A 96 7.29 5.44 22.97
C THR A 96 5.95 5.74 23.63
N ALA A 97 5.54 7.02 23.68
CA ALA A 97 4.23 7.41 24.21
C ALA A 97 3.08 6.82 23.38
N PHE A 98 3.17 6.89 22.06
CA PHE A 98 2.21 6.28 21.15
C PHE A 98 2.13 4.76 21.32
N GLU A 99 3.27 4.08 21.40
CA GLU A 99 3.33 2.63 21.59
C GLU A 99 2.73 2.21 22.95
N ARG A 100 3.00 2.96 24.02
CA ARG A 100 2.36 2.74 25.33
C ARG A 100 0.83 2.86 25.24
N GLN A 101 0.33 3.93 24.62
CA GLN A 101 -1.11 4.13 24.42
C GLN A 101 -1.74 2.99 23.62
N LEU A 102 -1.05 2.52 22.58
CA LEU A 102 -1.50 1.43 21.73
C LEU A 102 -1.60 0.11 22.50
N THR A 103 -0.63 -0.18 23.38
CA THR A 103 -0.64 -1.36 24.24
C THR A 103 -1.79 -1.31 25.25
N THR A 104 -2.03 -0.16 25.88
CA THR A 104 -3.16 0.02 26.81
C THR A 104 -4.51 -0.19 26.09
N GLN A 105 -4.62 0.23 24.83
CA GLN A 105 -5.84 0.07 24.02
C GLN A 105 -5.91 -1.26 23.26
N ALA A 106 -4.97 -2.19 23.47
CA ALA A 106 -4.90 -3.42 22.68
C ALA A 106 -6.13 -4.32 22.88
N THR A 107 -6.72 -4.33 24.08
CA THR A 107 -7.93 -5.08 24.41
C THR A 107 -9.18 -4.46 23.78
N ILE A 108 -9.27 -3.13 23.75
CA ILE A 108 -10.41 -2.37 23.21
C ILE A 108 -10.38 -2.33 21.67
N CYS A 109 -9.19 -2.20 21.09
CA CYS A 109 -8.97 -2.00 19.65
C CYS A 109 -7.82 -2.89 19.11
N PRO A 110 -7.97 -4.23 19.12
CA PRO A 110 -6.90 -5.14 18.72
C PRO A 110 -6.42 -4.92 17.29
N LYS A 111 -7.32 -4.53 16.38
CA LYS A 111 -6.96 -4.24 14.97
C LYS A 111 -5.93 -3.12 14.83
N LYS A 112 -6.01 -2.06 15.66
CA LYS A 112 -5.03 -0.95 15.62
C LYS A 112 -3.67 -1.43 16.09
N PHE A 113 -3.65 -2.23 17.16
CA PHE A 113 -2.43 -2.82 17.70
C PHE A 113 -1.71 -3.72 16.70
N TYR A 114 -2.41 -4.74 16.19
CA TYR A 114 -1.82 -5.66 15.19
C TYR A 114 -1.55 -4.98 13.85
N GLY A 115 -2.33 -3.97 13.47
CA GLY A 115 -2.07 -3.13 12.31
C GLY A 115 -0.74 -2.37 12.43
N TYR A 116 -0.45 -1.80 13.60
CA TYR A 116 0.84 -1.17 13.88
C TYR A 116 1.99 -2.18 13.83
N ILE A 117 1.87 -3.34 14.50
CA ILE A 117 2.91 -4.39 14.44
C ILE A 117 3.20 -4.79 13.00
N ARG A 118 2.16 -5.05 12.20
CA ARG A 118 2.30 -5.39 10.78
C ARG A 118 3.01 -4.29 9.98
N SER A 119 2.75 -3.03 10.31
CA SER A 119 3.43 -1.88 9.68
C SER A 119 4.92 -1.78 10.03
N GLN A 120 5.34 -2.31 11.19
CA GLN A 120 6.74 -2.31 11.64
C GLN A 120 7.54 -3.51 11.11
N ARG A 121 6.88 -4.58 10.65
CA ARG A 121 7.56 -5.74 10.04
C ARG A 121 8.25 -5.31 8.75
N LYS A 122 9.55 -5.60 8.66
CA LYS A 122 10.36 -5.34 7.44
C LYS A 122 9.94 -6.26 6.29
N HIS A 123 9.68 -7.52 6.60
CA HIS A 123 9.12 -8.47 5.65
C HIS A 123 7.61 -8.28 5.59
N ARG A 124 7.12 -7.81 4.46
CA ARG A 124 5.71 -7.98 4.11
C ARG A 124 5.63 -9.40 3.57
N ASP A 125 4.70 -10.19 4.08
CA ASP A 125 4.44 -11.53 3.57
C ASP A 125 3.86 -11.37 2.15
N ASP A 126 4.75 -11.06 1.22
CA ASP A 126 4.46 -10.94 -0.20
C ASP A 126 4.45 -12.37 -0.73
N ILE A 127 3.52 -12.66 -1.64
CA ILE A 127 3.51 -13.95 -2.35
C ILE A 127 4.92 -14.10 -2.94
N ALA A 128 5.61 -15.19 -2.56
CA ALA A 128 6.95 -15.50 -3.04
C ALA A 128 6.99 -15.36 -4.57
N THR A 129 8.11 -14.96 -5.14
CA THR A 129 8.24 -14.76 -6.58
C THR A 129 7.87 -16.06 -7.30
N LEU A 130 6.74 -16.04 -8.01
CA LEU A 130 6.23 -17.19 -8.74
C LEU A 130 6.86 -17.21 -10.12
N ARG A 131 7.08 -18.41 -10.66
CA ARG A 131 7.40 -18.58 -12.07
C ARG A 131 6.13 -18.92 -12.81
N ASP A 132 5.93 -18.26 -13.95
CA ASP A 132 4.87 -18.63 -14.87
C ASP A 132 5.22 -19.97 -15.57
N ASN A 133 4.26 -20.54 -16.29
CA ASN A 133 4.42 -21.78 -17.06
C ASN A 133 5.55 -21.69 -18.09
N LEU A 134 5.94 -20.47 -18.48
CA LEU A 134 7.05 -20.17 -19.39
C LEU A 134 8.41 -19.96 -18.68
N GLY A 135 8.48 -20.20 -17.37
CA GLY A 135 9.70 -20.02 -16.57
C GLY A 135 10.03 -18.58 -16.17
N ASN A 136 9.23 -17.61 -16.61
CA ASN A 136 9.43 -16.19 -16.33
C ASN A 136 9.03 -15.83 -14.89
N VAL A 137 9.82 -14.97 -14.24
CA VAL A 137 9.57 -14.54 -12.86
C VAL A 137 8.48 -13.47 -12.83
N VAL A 138 7.38 -13.76 -12.13
CA VAL A 138 6.23 -12.87 -11.98
C VAL A 138 6.38 -12.01 -10.73
N THR A 139 6.68 -10.73 -10.91
CA THR A 139 6.85 -9.75 -9.82
C THR A 139 5.62 -8.89 -9.57
N GLU A 140 4.70 -8.78 -10.54
CA GLU A 140 3.51 -7.93 -10.47
C GLU A 140 2.35 -8.61 -9.72
N GLY A 141 1.77 -7.90 -8.74
CA GLY A 141 0.69 -8.42 -7.88
C GLY A 141 -0.51 -9.03 -8.63
N PRO A 142 -1.11 -8.36 -9.63
CA PRO A 142 -2.25 -8.91 -10.37
C PRO A 142 -1.91 -10.21 -11.10
N ARG A 143 -0.74 -10.27 -11.75
CA ARG A 143 -0.26 -11.47 -12.45
C ARG A 143 0.04 -12.59 -11.46
N LYS A 144 0.67 -12.29 -10.31
CA LYS A 144 0.91 -13.29 -9.25
C LYS A 144 -0.39 -13.99 -8.83
N VAL A 145 -1.49 -13.24 -8.67
CA VAL A 145 -2.79 -13.82 -8.26
C VAL A 145 -3.34 -14.79 -9.32
N VAL A 146 -3.23 -14.43 -10.60
CA VAL A 146 -3.64 -15.31 -11.71
C VAL A 146 -2.78 -16.57 -11.73
N THR A 147 -1.46 -16.42 -11.64
CA THR A 147 -0.53 -17.55 -11.60
C THR A 147 -0.82 -18.49 -10.43
N VAL A 148 -1.05 -17.98 -9.21
CA VAL A 148 -1.46 -18.80 -8.05
C VAL A 148 -2.74 -19.58 -8.35
N ARG A 149 -3.76 -18.96 -8.95
CA ARG A 149 -5.01 -19.65 -9.29
C ARG A 149 -4.77 -20.82 -10.24
N VAL A 150 -3.94 -20.63 -11.27
CA VAL A 150 -3.61 -21.68 -12.25
C VAL A 150 -2.88 -22.83 -11.57
N PHE A 151 -1.88 -22.55 -10.72
CA PHE A 151 -1.19 -23.59 -9.94
C PHE A 151 -2.12 -24.33 -9.00
N GLN A 152 -3.03 -23.62 -8.32
CA GLN A 152 -3.98 -24.23 -7.40
C GLN A 152 -4.93 -25.19 -8.14
N ILE A 153 -5.45 -24.82 -9.31
CA ILE A 153 -6.36 -25.65 -10.11
C ILE A 153 -5.64 -26.90 -10.62
N GLY A 154 -4.43 -26.77 -11.16
CA GLY A 154 -3.65 -27.91 -11.66
C GLY A 154 -3.27 -28.94 -10.59
N VAL A 155 -3.15 -28.53 -9.33
CA VAL A 155 -2.94 -29.46 -8.19
C VAL A 155 -4.20 -30.27 -7.88
N TYR A 156 -5.39 -29.71 -8.09
CA TYR A 156 -6.66 -30.42 -7.86
C TYR A 156 -7.05 -31.35 -9.02
N ASP A 157 -6.62 -31.06 -10.24
CA ASP A 157 -6.88 -31.92 -11.41
C ASP A 157 -6.00 -33.18 -11.45
N GLY A 158 -4.95 -33.27 -10.62
CA GLY A 158 -4.04 -34.40 -10.52
C GLY A 158 -4.35 -35.41 -9.40
N ILE A 159 -5.40 -35.20 -8.60
CA ILE A 159 -5.78 -36.13 -7.52
C ILE A 159 -6.93 -36.99 -8.04
N PRO A 160 -6.74 -38.31 -8.25
CA PRO A 160 -7.84 -39.18 -8.61
C PRO A 160 -8.89 -39.11 -7.49
N ARG A 161 -10.09 -38.65 -7.85
CA ARG A 161 -11.24 -38.65 -6.94
C ARG A 161 -11.50 -40.10 -6.53
N ARG A 162 -11.34 -40.41 -5.24
CA ARG A 162 -11.82 -41.67 -4.67
C ARG A 162 -13.34 -41.67 -4.61
#